data_AF-A0A2V9P940-F1
#
_entry.id   AF-A0A2V9P940-F1
#
_cell.length_a   1.000
_cell.length_b   1.000
_cell.length_c   1.000
_cell.angle_alpha   90.00
_cell.angle_beta   90.00
_cell.angle_gamma   90.00
#
_symmetry.space_group_name_H-M   'P 1'
#
loop_
_entity.id
_entity.type
_entity.pdbx_description
1 polymer ?
#
loop_
_entity_poly.entity_id
_entity_poly.type
_entity_poly.pdbx_seq_one_letter_code
_entity_poly.pdbx_strand_id
1 'polypeptide(L)'
;EDPTRPTTSGFNDWDYAIKNHMADQVDVPGFNYKPMYYEQIMKDHPKWVIFGSETASCVSSRGVYQFPIQKYEKDPSRQLSSYDIIAPPWAYCPDVEFKYQDQFPSVLGEFVWTGFDYIGEPTPYFGWEGNNDQDWPARSSYFGMVDLAGFPKDRYYLYQSVWTSKPMVHLLPHWNWEGHEGQNTVMAYTNANEVELFLNGKSLGKKKRFSDPVDIPVGPNVSHDLNFYTKYRLLWQVPFQPGTLKAVAYSSGKEVAEDEVHTAGPPAKLVLVPDRNVIHADGEDLSFVTVRVQDKDGNLCPMADNTVHFDVTGAGEIKAVDNGNAATTEPFFADHRAAFNGLALLIVRSENRAGNIHITASSDGLTASKAEIRAEPIRENPATNVAHLK
;
A
#
# COMPACT_ATOMS: atom_id res chain seq x y z
N GLU A 1 -1.31 -23.38 -28.65
CA GLU A 1 -0.50 -22.60 -29.62
C GLU A 1 0.97 -22.56 -29.21
N ASP A 2 1.26 -22.54 -27.91
CA ASP A 2 2.63 -22.56 -27.40
C ASP A 2 2.79 -23.65 -26.32
N PRO A 3 3.57 -24.72 -26.57
CA PRO A 3 3.82 -25.78 -25.59
C PRO A 3 4.97 -25.46 -24.61
N THR A 4 5.61 -24.29 -24.73
CA THR A 4 6.77 -23.92 -23.89
C THR A 4 6.38 -23.30 -22.55
N ARG A 5 5.09 -22.99 -22.35
CA ARG A 5 4.55 -22.35 -21.15
C ARG A 5 3.47 -23.24 -20.52
N PRO A 6 3.57 -23.55 -19.22
CA PRO A 6 2.53 -24.31 -18.55
C PRO A 6 1.22 -23.52 -18.52
N THR A 7 0.13 -24.21 -18.80
CA THR A 7 -1.22 -23.71 -18.63
C THR A 7 -1.59 -23.65 -17.15
N THR A 8 -2.43 -22.69 -16.80
CA THR A 8 -2.94 -22.48 -15.44
C THR A 8 -4.33 -21.88 -15.47
N SER A 9 -5.04 -21.98 -14.36
CA SER A 9 -6.30 -21.28 -14.09
C SER A 9 -6.43 -21.06 -12.58
N GLY A 10 -7.12 -19.98 -12.19
CA GLY A 10 -7.46 -19.71 -10.79
C GLY A 10 -8.82 -20.33 -10.43
N PHE A 11 -8.84 -21.13 -9.36
CA PHE A 11 -10.04 -21.83 -8.89
C PHE A 11 -10.43 -21.32 -7.49
N ASN A 12 -11.51 -20.55 -7.39
CA ASN A 12 -12.04 -20.04 -6.11
C ASN A 12 -12.80 -21.12 -5.32
N ASP A 13 -13.46 -22.04 -6.02
CA ASP A 13 -14.03 -23.25 -5.46
C ASP A 13 -13.10 -24.44 -5.72
N TRP A 14 -12.11 -24.59 -4.83
CA TRP A 14 -11.06 -25.60 -4.95
C TRP A 14 -11.61 -27.04 -4.99
N ASP A 15 -12.64 -27.32 -4.21
CA ASP A 15 -13.21 -28.65 -4.05
C ASP A 15 -14.00 -29.06 -5.31
N TYR A 16 -14.86 -28.18 -5.83
CA TYR A 16 -15.57 -28.45 -7.08
C TYR A 16 -14.65 -28.50 -8.30
N ALA A 17 -13.61 -27.66 -8.35
CA ALA A 17 -12.63 -27.69 -9.43
C ALA A 17 -11.91 -29.05 -9.53
N ILE A 18 -11.61 -29.66 -8.39
CA ILE A 18 -11.03 -31.01 -8.29
C ILE A 18 -12.07 -32.08 -8.65
N LYS A 19 -13.24 -32.07 -7.99
CA LYS A 19 -14.29 -33.09 -8.19
C LYS A 19 -14.80 -33.19 -9.62
N ASN A 20 -14.85 -32.05 -10.31
CA ASN A 20 -15.31 -31.99 -11.70
C ASN A 20 -14.16 -32.08 -12.72
N HIS A 21 -12.94 -32.43 -12.27
CA HIS A 21 -11.75 -32.60 -13.12
C HIS A 21 -11.31 -31.36 -13.91
N MET A 22 -11.72 -30.15 -13.51
CA MET A 22 -11.28 -28.91 -14.15
C MET A 22 -9.81 -28.59 -13.81
N ALA A 23 -9.41 -28.80 -12.55
CA ALA A 23 -8.04 -28.61 -12.13
C ALA A 23 -7.06 -29.61 -12.79
N ASP A 24 -7.55 -30.78 -13.22
CA ASP A 24 -6.78 -31.76 -14.00
C ASP A 24 -6.48 -31.29 -15.45
N GLN A 25 -7.18 -30.27 -15.96
CA GLN A 25 -7.04 -29.80 -17.35
C GLN A 25 -5.93 -28.76 -17.55
N VAL A 26 -5.21 -28.38 -16.49
CA VAL A 26 -4.12 -27.42 -16.54
C VAL A 26 -2.83 -28.02 -15.99
N ASP A 27 -1.68 -27.52 -16.45
CA ASP A 27 -0.38 -28.03 -16.02
C ASP A 27 -0.08 -27.67 -14.55
N VAL A 28 -0.52 -26.48 -14.10
CA VAL A 28 -0.29 -25.96 -12.74
C VAL A 28 -1.59 -25.34 -12.22
N PRO A 29 -2.40 -26.04 -11.40
CA PRO A 29 -3.63 -25.47 -10.86
C PRO A 29 -3.35 -24.41 -9.78
N GLY A 30 -3.98 -23.26 -9.93
CA GLY A 30 -3.96 -22.18 -8.94
C GLY A 30 -5.25 -22.13 -8.13
N PHE A 31 -5.16 -21.90 -6.82
CA PHE A 31 -6.34 -21.83 -5.95
C PHE A 31 -6.52 -20.44 -5.35
N ASN A 32 -7.68 -19.82 -5.59
CA ASN A 32 -7.99 -18.48 -5.08
C ASN A 32 -8.47 -18.58 -3.62
N TYR A 33 -7.76 -17.92 -2.71
CA TYR A 33 -8.13 -17.73 -1.32
C TYR A 33 -8.26 -19.03 -0.49
N LYS A 34 -7.41 -20.04 -0.73
CA LYS A 34 -7.51 -21.36 -0.05
C LYS A 34 -6.22 -21.89 0.63
N PRO A 35 -5.38 -21.07 1.29
CA PRO A 35 -4.14 -21.55 1.90
C PRO A 35 -4.35 -22.60 2.99
N MET A 36 -5.46 -22.52 3.75
CA MET A 36 -5.91 -23.52 4.73
C MET A 36 -6.08 -24.93 4.13
N TYR A 37 -6.23 -25.05 2.82
CA TYR A 37 -6.45 -26.33 2.13
C TYR A 37 -5.21 -26.82 1.36
N TYR A 38 -4.10 -26.08 1.36
CA TYR A 38 -2.87 -26.51 0.68
C TYR A 38 -2.40 -27.89 1.15
N GLU A 39 -2.44 -28.16 2.45
CA GLU A 39 -2.04 -29.46 2.99
C GLU A 39 -2.90 -30.60 2.42
N GLN A 40 -4.22 -30.40 2.42
CA GLN A 40 -5.17 -31.41 1.96
C GLN A 40 -5.00 -31.65 0.46
N ILE A 41 -4.94 -30.59 -0.34
CA ILE A 41 -4.79 -30.66 -1.80
C ILE A 41 -3.49 -31.39 -2.15
N MET A 42 -2.37 -31.07 -1.49
CA MET A 42 -1.10 -31.72 -1.77
C MET A 42 -1.06 -33.19 -1.31
N LYS A 43 -1.79 -33.56 -0.24
CA LYS A 43 -1.92 -34.97 0.17
C LYS A 43 -2.73 -35.79 -0.83
N ASP A 44 -3.84 -35.23 -1.32
CA ASP A 44 -4.73 -35.91 -2.25
C ASP A 44 -4.15 -35.94 -3.67
N HIS A 45 -3.36 -34.92 -4.03
CA HIS A 45 -2.75 -34.74 -5.35
C HIS A 45 -1.23 -34.55 -5.26
N PRO A 46 -0.46 -35.57 -4.82
CA PRO A 46 0.97 -35.43 -4.51
C PRO A 46 1.89 -35.16 -5.71
N LYS A 47 1.35 -35.20 -6.93
CA LYS A 47 2.08 -34.87 -8.17
C LYS A 47 1.84 -33.45 -8.66
N TRP A 48 0.86 -32.75 -8.09
CA TRP A 48 0.55 -31.40 -8.50
C TRP A 48 1.57 -30.42 -7.93
N VAL A 49 1.92 -29.45 -8.76
CA VAL A 49 2.56 -28.22 -8.34
C VAL A 49 1.46 -27.17 -8.29
N ILE A 50 1.29 -26.51 -7.14
CA ILE A 50 0.17 -25.58 -6.91
C ILE A 50 0.67 -24.21 -6.47
N PHE A 51 -0.18 -23.19 -6.57
CA PHE A 51 0.10 -21.83 -6.09
C PHE A 51 -1.20 -21.11 -5.71
N GLY A 52 -1.08 -20.04 -4.94
CA GLY A 52 -2.19 -19.13 -4.66
C GLY A 52 -2.38 -18.17 -5.84
N SER A 53 -3.33 -18.46 -6.73
CA SER A 53 -3.57 -17.63 -7.93
C SER A 53 -4.25 -16.29 -7.62
N GLU A 54 -4.89 -16.17 -6.45
CA GLU A 54 -5.43 -14.92 -5.93
C GLU A 54 -5.47 -15.04 -4.40
N THR A 55 -4.77 -14.16 -3.68
CA THR A 55 -4.59 -14.28 -2.23
C THR A 55 -4.90 -12.97 -1.50
N ALA A 56 -5.06 -13.09 -0.18
CA ALA A 56 -5.35 -12.02 0.77
C ALA A 56 -6.67 -11.27 0.55
N SER A 57 -6.82 -10.45 -0.51
CA SER A 57 -7.95 -9.51 -0.66
C SER A 57 -8.15 -8.62 0.57
N CYS A 58 -7.10 -8.41 1.37
CA CYS A 58 -7.15 -7.57 2.55
C CYS A 58 -7.45 -6.13 2.11
N VAL A 59 -8.17 -5.35 2.91
CA VAL A 59 -8.62 -4.01 2.54
C VAL A 59 -8.17 -2.98 3.58
N SER A 60 -7.65 -1.84 3.11
CA SER A 60 -7.21 -0.74 3.97
C SER A 60 -7.20 0.60 3.22
N SER A 61 -7.31 1.70 3.97
CA SER A 61 -7.13 3.07 3.47
C SER A 61 -5.81 3.63 3.97
N ARG A 62 -5.01 4.23 3.08
CA ARG A 62 -3.68 4.78 3.42
C ARG A 62 -3.75 5.73 4.60
N GLY A 63 -2.99 5.47 5.66
CA GLY A 63 -2.82 6.41 6.79
C GLY A 63 -4.03 6.51 7.74
N VAL A 64 -5.01 5.63 7.62
CA VAL A 64 -6.17 5.58 8.51
C VAL A 64 -5.94 4.51 9.57
N TYR A 65 -6.11 4.84 10.85
CA TYR A 65 -5.90 3.90 11.94
C TYR A 65 -7.02 4.01 12.96
N GLN A 66 -7.49 2.86 13.43
CA GLN A 66 -8.58 2.77 14.39
C GLN A 66 -8.11 1.99 15.62
N PHE A 67 -8.46 2.49 16.79
CA PHE A 67 -8.19 1.87 18.08
C PHE A 67 -9.49 1.60 18.84
N PRO A 68 -9.56 0.49 19.58
CA PRO A 68 -8.62 -0.64 19.56
C PRO A 68 -8.67 -1.40 18.23
N ILE A 69 -7.66 -2.24 17.96
CA ILE A 69 -7.65 -3.09 16.76
C ILE A 69 -8.79 -4.11 16.88
N GLN A 70 -9.79 -3.98 16.02
CA GLN A 70 -11.00 -4.80 16.03
C GLN A 70 -11.35 -5.28 14.64
N LYS A 71 -12.28 -6.25 14.58
CA LYS A 71 -12.91 -6.64 13.33
C LYS A 71 -13.63 -5.43 12.71
N TYR A 72 -13.67 -5.41 11.39
CA TYR A 72 -14.28 -4.33 10.64
C TYR A 72 -15.75 -4.09 10.97
N GLU A 73 -16.06 -2.83 11.22
CA GLU A 73 -17.39 -2.24 11.16
C GLU A 73 -17.38 -1.08 10.15
N LYS A 74 -18.46 -0.92 9.38
CA LYS A 74 -18.57 0.15 8.39
C LYS A 74 -18.52 1.51 9.08
N ASP A 75 -17.45 2.26 8.81
CA ASP A 75 -17.28 3.61 9.32
C ASP A 75 -17.92 4.68 8.40
N PRO A 76 -18.57 5.74 8.93
CA PRO A 76 -19.12 6.84 8.14
C PRO A 76 -18.11 7.63 7.31
N SER A 77 -16.81 7.57 7.55
CA SER A 77 -15.79 8.17 6.67
C SER A 77 -15.58 7.36 5.39
N ARG A 78 -16.15 6.14 5.34
CA ARG A 78 -15.91 5.14 4.30
C ARG A 78 -14.43 4.73 4.21
N GLN A 79 -13.66 4.88 5.30
CA GLN A 79 -12.27 4.48 5.34
C GLN A 79 -12.06 3.22 6.18
N LEU A 80 -10.95 2.54 5.91
CA LEU A 80 -10.59 1.25 6.49
C LEU A 80 -9.22 1.34 7.17
N SER A 81 -9.08 0.69 8.32
CA SER A 81 -7.83 0.69 9.08
C SER A 81 -6.64 0.10 8.29
N SER A 82 -5.50 0.81 8.32
CA SER A 82 -4.18 0.41 7.81
C SER A 82 -3.41 -0.54 8.73
N TYR A 83 -4.04 -1.07 9.78
CA TYR A 83 -3.48 -2.24 10.46
C TYR A 83 -3.56 -3.52 9.62
N ASP A 84 -4.16 -3.50 8.43
CA ASP A 84 -4.15 -4.61 7.46
C ASP A 84 -4.61 -5.95 8.05
N ILE A 85 -5.69 -5.88 8.83
CA ILE A 85 -6.37 -7.01 9.47
C ILE A 85 -7.79 -7.21 8.94
N ILE A 86 -8.28 -6.29 8.11
CA ILE A 86 -9.63 -6.35 7.56
C ILE A 86 -9.59 -7.09 6.22
N ALA A 87 -10.41 -8.13 6.08
CA ALA A 87 -10.57 -8.85 4.84
C ALA A 87 -12.05 -9.21 4.63
N PRO A 88 -12.50 -9.30 3.37
CA PRO A 88 -13.84 -9.77 3.06
C PRO A 88 -14.05 -11.25 3.44
N PRO A 89 -15.30 -11.74 3.53
CA PRO A 89 -15.61 -13.06 4.08
C PRO A 89 -14.97 -14.27 3.36
N TRP A 90 -14.57 -14.13 2.10
CA TRP A 90 -13.90 -15.19 1.33
C TRP A 90 -12.38 -15.22 1.51
N ALA A 91 -11.81 -14.18 2.13
CA ALA A 91 -10.39 -13.86 2.07
C ALA A 91 -9.78 -13.68 3.48
N TYR A 92 -8.56 -13.15 3.58
CA TYR A 92 -7.77 -13.14 4.83
C TYR A 92 -6.65 -12.09 4.82
N CYS A 93 -6.08 -11.78 5.99
CA CYS A 93 -4.90 -10.91 6.04
C CYS A 93 -3.63 -11.62 5.50
N PRO A 94 -2.62 -10.88 5.02
CA PRO A 94 -1.39 -11.46 4.44
C PRO A 94 -0.70 -12.49 5.35
N ASP A 95 -0.74 -12.27 6.67
CA ASP A 95 -0.15 -13.12 7.69
C ASP A 95 -0.60 -14.59 7.61
N VAL A 96 -1.84 -14.82 7.18
CA VAL A 96 -2.39 -16.17 6.98
C VAL A 96 -1.69 -16.86 5.82
N GLU A 97 -1.55 -16.20 4.67
CA GLU A 97 -0.83 -16.77 3.51
C GLU A 97 0.63 -17.06 3.85
N PHE A 98 1.31 -16.09 4.47
CA PHE A 98 2.71 -16.25 4.87
C PHE A 98 2.90 -17.48 5.75
N LYS A 99 2.03 -17.69 6.74
CA LYS A 99 2.06 -18.90 7.59
C LYS A 99 2.00 -20.19 6.76
N TYR A 100 1.08 -20.27 5.81
CA TYR A 100 0.89 -21.48 5.02
C TYR A 100 1.99 -21.69 3.98
N GLN A 101 2.54 -20.63 3.39
CA GLN A 101 3.72 -20.75 2.51
C GLN A 101 4.99 -21.15 3.28
N ASP A 102 5.22 -20.59 4.48
CA ASP A 102 6.30 -21.01 5.37
C ASP A 102 6.18 -22.51 5.73
N GLN A 103 4.95 -22.99 5.95
CA GLN A 103 4.68 -24.39 6.29
C GLN A 103 4.81 -25.33 5.08
N PHE A 104 4.48 -24.85 3.88
CA PHE A 104 4.39 -25.64 2.65
C PHE A 104 5.23 -25.03 1.52
N PRO A 105 6.57 -25.15 1.57
CA PRO A 105 7.48 -24.52 0.60
C PRO A 105 7.38 -25.10 -0.82
N SER A 106 6.61 -26.17 -1.03
CA SER A 106 6.30 -26.71 -2.36
C SER A 106 5.18 -25.94 -3.08
N VAL A 107 4.43 -25.09 -2.39
CA VAL A 107 3.53 -24.12 -3.01
C VAL A 107 4.39 -23.04 -3.66
N LEU A 108 4.24 -22.82 -4.97
CA LEU A 108 5.17 -21.96 -5.73
C LEU A 108 5.19 -20.50 -5.28
N GLY A 109 4.12 -20.03 -4.65
CA GLY A 109 3.96 -18.65 -4.19
C GLY A 109 2.52 -18.17 -4.31
N GLU A 110 2.36 -16.86 -4.45
CA GLU A 110 1.07 -16.19 -4.51
C GLU A 110 1.00 -15.05 -5.53
N PHE A 111 -0.23 -14.69 -5.90
CA PHE A 111 -0.59 -13.43 -6.55
C PHE A 111 -1.59 -12.68 -5.67
N VAL A 112 -1.11 -11.67 -4.96
CA VAL A 112 -1.92 -10.89 -4.01
C VAL A 112 -2.96 -10.05 -4.74
N TRP A 113 -4.21 -10.08 -4.26
CA TRP A 113 -5.25 -9.14 -4.63
C TRP A 113 -5.22 -7.91 -3.68
N THR A 114 -4.68 -6.76 -4.05
CA THR A 114 -3.97 -6.41 -5.31
C THR A 114 -2.64 -5.71 -5.01
N GLY A 115 -1.80 -5.54 -6.03
CA GLY A 115 -0.62 -4.67 -5.93
C GLY A 115 -1.01 -3.20 -5.76
N PHE A 116 -1.81 -2.67 -6.68
CA PHE A 116 -2.34 -1.31 -6.68
C PHE A 116 -3.85 -1.30 -6.50
N ASP A 117 -4.37 -0.24 -5.89
CA ASP A 117 -5.79 0.06 -5.98
C ASP A 117 -6.19 0.36 -7.44
N TYR A 118 -7.47 0.14 -7.73
CA TYR A 118 -8.08 0.35 -9.04
C TYR A 118 -9.47 0.99 -8.89
N ILE A 119 -9.98 1.59 -9.97
CA ILE A 119 -11.30 2.21 -9.98
C ILE A 119 -12.39 1.12 -10.01
N GLY A 120 -13.46 1.30 -9.23
CA GLY A 120 -14.51 0.30 -9.04
C GLY A 120 -14.27 -0.60 -7.83
N GLU A 121 -15.15 -1.59 -7.66
CA GLU A 121 -15.11 -2.61 -6.60
C GLU A 121 -14.67 -2.09 -5.21
N PRO A 122 -15.40 -1.10 -4.64
CA PRO A 122 -15.04 -0.47 -3.37
C PRO A 122 -15.33 -1.35 -2.14
N THR A 123 -15.19 -2.67 -2.25
CA THR A 123 -15.40 -3.63 -1.16
C THR A 123 -14.65 -3.18 0.09
N PRO A 124 -15.31 -3.15 1.25
CA PRO A 124 -16.61 -3.75 1.58
C PRO A 124 -17.83 -2.82 1.37
N TYR A 125 -17.61 -1.62 0.86
CA TYR A 125 -18.68 -0.70 0.45
C TYR A 125 -19.31 -1.22 -0.85
N PHE A 126 -20.64 -1.12 -0.97
CA PHE A 126 -21.44 -1.70 -2.04
C PHE A 126 -21.27 -3.22 -2.22
N GLY A 127 -21.05 -3.94 -1.10
CA GLY A 127 -20.90 -5.40 -1.10
C GLY A 127 -22.05 -6.17 -1.80
N TRP A 128 -22.01 -7.50 -1.71
CA TRP A 128 -22.83 -8.42 -2.52
C TRP A 128 -24.36 -8.27 -2.44
N GLU A 129 -24.90 -7.55 -1.46
CA GLU A 129 -26.36 -7.35 -1.30
C GLU A 129 -26.96 -6.25 -2.20
N GLY A 130 -26.16 -5.66 -3.10
CA GLY A 130 -26.64 -4.65 -4.05
C GLY A 130 -26.81 -3.26 -3.44
N ASN A 131 -27.16 -2.28 -4.28
CA ASN A 131 -27.15 -0.83 -4.00
C ASN A 131 -27.53 -0.46 -2.55
N ASN A 132 -26.51 -0.09 -1.78
CA ASN A 132 -26.69 0.67 -0.55
C ASN A 132 -26.21 2.09 -0.82
N ASP A 133 -27.14 3.01 -1.08
CA ASP A 133 -26.82 4.42 -1.34
C ASP A 133 -26.01 5.08 -0.20
N GLN A 134 -25.99 4.49 0.99
CA GLN A 134 -25.18 4.94 2.12
C GLN A 134 -23.68 4.66 1.93
N ASP A 135 -23.31 3.74 1.05
CA ASP A 135 -21.91 3.41 0.76
C ASP A 135 -21.29 4.41 -0.24
N TRP A 136 -22.11 5.18 -0.96
CA TRP A 136 -21.65 6.32 -1.74
C TRP A 136 -21.01 7.35 -0.79
N PRO A 137 -19.87 7.97 -1.13
CA PRO A 137 -19.19 8.02 -2.43
C PRO A 137 -18.04 7.02 -2.66
N ALA A 138 -17.98 5.89 -1.95
CA ALA A 138 -16.94 4.89 -2.20
C ALA A 138 -17.00 4.38 -3.66
N ARG A 139 -15.90 4.55 -4.42
CA ARG A 139 -15.91 4.30 -5.88
C ARG A 139 -14.64 3.66 -6.44
N SER A 140 -13.61 3.47 -5.63
CA SER A 140 -12.42 2.70 -6.01
C SER A 140 -12.08 1.71 -4.91
N SER A 141 -11.21 0.76 -5.23
CA SER A 141 -10.87 -0.34 -4.34
C SER A 141 -10.12 0.12 -3.10
N TYR A 142 -10.07 -0.78 -2.12
CA TYR A 142 -9.23 -0.68 -0.93
C TYR A 142 -8.20 -1.82 -0.84
N PHE A 143 -8.12 -2.68 -1.87
CA PHE A 143 -7.34 -3.92 -1.88
C PHE A 143 -5.83 -3.73 -2.04
N GLY A 144 -5.42 -2.63 -2.67
CA GLY A 144 -4.04 -2.38 -3.05
C GLY A 144 -3.11 -2.24 -1.86
N MET A 145 -1.91 -2.79 -1.95
CA MET A 145 -0.79 -2.42 -1.08
C MET A 145 -0.33 -0.99 -1.33
N VAL A 146 -0.56 -0.50 -2.55
CA VAL A 146 -0.32 0.87 -3.01
C VAL A 146 -1.66 1.48 -3.40
N ASP A 147 -1.92 2.72 -3.03
CA ASP A 147 -3.15 3.41 -3.41
C ASP A 147 -3.18 3.80 -4.90
N LEU A 148 -4.30 4.36 -5.35
CA LEU A 148 -4.50 4.73 -6.76
C LEU A 148 -3.51 5.83 -7.23
N ALA A 149 -3.04 6.66 -6.31
CA ALA A 149 -2.07 7.72 -6.56
C ALA A 149 -0.61 7.21 -6.51
N GLY A 150 -0.38 5.91 -6.31
CA GLY A 150 0.95 5.33 -6.23
C GLY A 150 1.63 5.51 -4.88
N PHE A 151 0.91 5.93 -3.85
CA PHE A 151 1.45 6.04 -2.49
C PHE A 151 1.33 4.69 -1.76
N PRO A 152 2.43 4.14 -1.22
CA PRO A 152 2.38 2.91 -0.44
C PRO A 152 1.47 3.06 0.79
N LYS A 153 0.66 2.04 1.06
CA LYS A 153 0.02 1.81 2.36
C LYS A 153 0.98 1.02 3.25
N ASP A 154 0.69 0.90 4.55
CA ASP A 154 1.55 0.17 5.49
C ASP A 154 1.78 -1.29 5.09
N ARG A 155 0.79 -1.93 4.43
CA ARG A 155 0.91 -3.28 3.89
C ARG A 155 2.07 -3.48 2.94
N TYR A 156 2.41 -2.46 2.15
CA TYR A 156 3.56 -2.52 1.25
C TYR A 156 4.83 -2.91 2.01
N TYR A 157 5.03 -2.33 3.18
CA TYR A 157 6.19 -2.57 4.02
C TYR A 157 6.12 -3.92 4.76
N LEU A 158 4.92 -4.41 5.06
CA LEU A 158 4.74 -5.79 5.55
C LEU A 158 5.24 -6.79 4.51
N TYR A 159 4.83 -6.67 3.25
CA TYR A 159 5.33 -7.52 2.15
C TYR A 159 6.83 -7.31 1.91
N GLN A 160 7.33 -6.06 1.93
CA GLN A 160 8.76 -5.77 1.79
C GLN A 160 9.60 -6.51 2.87
N SER A 161 9.08 -6.59 4.10
CA SER A 161 9.75 -7.28 5.21
C SER A 161 9.85 -8.80 5.03
N VAL A 162 8.99 -9.40 4.20
CA VAL A 162 8.98 -10.84 3.91
C VAL A 162 9.70 -11.15 2.60
N TRP A 163 9.46 -10.36 1.55
CA TRP A 163 9.91 -10.66 0.18
C TRP A 163 11.27 -10.09 -0.19
N THR A 164 11.85 -9.20 0.62
CA THR A 164 13.12 -8.56 0.29
C THR A 164 14.20 -8.80 1.34
N SER A 165 15.46 -8.76 0.90
CA SER A 165 16.64 -8.96 1.73
C SER A 165 17.34 -7.67 2.14
N LYS A 166 17.00 -6.52 1.53
CA LYS A 166 17.56 -5.23 1.91
C LYS A 166 17.08 -4.89 3.34
N PRO A 167 17.99 -4.67 4.32
CA PRO A 167 17.58 -4.36 5.69
C PRO A 167 16.61 -3.17 5.74
N MET A 168 15.48 -3.36 6.42
CA MET A 168 14.44 -2.34 6.57
C MET A 168 13.71 -2.45 7.90
N VAL A 169 13.12 -1.33 8.32
CA VAL A 169 12.11 -1.26 9.37
C VAL A 169 11.11 -0.18 8.98
N HIS A 170 9.83 -0.42 9.26
CA HIS A 170 8.74 0.52 9.01
C HIS A 170 7.84 0.59 10.22
N LEU A 171 7.57 1.80 10.74
CA LEU A 171 6.69 2.07 11.86
C LEU A 171 5.28 2.44 11.38
N LEU A 172 4.30 1.97 12.13
CA LEU A 172 2.93 2.44 12.09
C LEU A 172 2.33 2.48 13.50
N PRO A 173 1.38 3.39 13.78
CA PRO A 173 0.78 4.39 12.90
C PRO A 173 1.55 5.72 12.87
N HIS A 174 0.94 6.80 12.35
CA HIS A 174 1.40 8.18 12.61
C HIS A 174 1.38 8.52 14.11
N TRP A 175 1.97 9.63 14.54
CA TRP A 175 2.10 9.98 15.97
C TRP A 175 1.36 11.26 16.37
N ASN A 176 0.09 11.38 15.98
CA ASN A 176 -0.80 12.50 16.29
C ASN A 176 -2.08 11.97 16.95
N TRP A 177 -2.03 11.73 18.26
CA TRP A 177 -3.08 11.02 19.01
C TRP A 177 -3.54 11.77 20.26
N GLU A 178 -3.50 13.11 20.22
CA GLU A 178 -4.04 13.94 21.29
C GLU A 178 -5.51 13.59 21.55
N GLY A 179 -5.86 13.30 22.80
CA GLY A 179 -7.20 12.86 23.21
C GLY A 179 -7.45 11.34 23.11
N HIS A 180 -6.46 10.56 22.64
CA HIS A 180 -6.53 9.09 22.55
C HIS A 180 -5.40 8.42 23.36
N GLU A 181 -5.00 9.03 24.48
CA GLU A 181 -3.91 8.56 25.32
C GLU A 181 -4.20 7.15 25.88
N GLY A 182 -3.21 6.26 25.80
CA GLY A 182 -3.25 4.92 26.41
C GLY A 182 -3.92 3.84 25.56
N GLN A 183 -4.37 4.16 24.35
CA GLN A 183 -5.00 3.21 23.42
C GLN A 183 -4.10 2.84 22.23
N ASN A 184 -2.92 3.44 22.15
CA ASN A 184 -2.10 3.43 20.94
C ASN A 184 -1.29 2.13 20.85
N THR A 185 -1.69 1.32 19.88
CA THR A 185 -0.91 0.18 19.43
C THR A 185 0.10 0.66 18.38
N VAL A 186 1.39 0.39 18.60
CA VAL A 186 2.46 0.65 17.63
C VAL A 186 2.88 -0.69 17.05
N MET A 187 3.01 -0.77 15.72
CA MET A 187 3.61 -1.91 15.05
C MET A 187 4.89 -1.53 14.31
N ALA A 188 5.79 -2.49 14.18
CA ALA A 188 6.91 -2.42 13.26
C ALA A 188 6.95 -3.63 12.33
N TYR A 189 7.17 -3.37 11.03
CA TYR A 189 7.49 -4.39 10.04
C TYR A 189 8.98 -4.35 9.74
N THR A 190 9.65 -5.50 9.76
CA THR A 190 11.11 -5.57 9.54
C THR A 190 11.55 -6.93 9.01
N ASN A 191 12.61 -6.95 8.21
CA ASN A 191 13.34 -8.17 7.89
C ASN A 191 14.58 -8.40 8.78
N ALA A 192 14.89 -7.48 9.69
CA ALA A 192 15.99 -7.60 10.65
C ALA A 192 15.68 -8.62 11.77
N ASN A 193 16.70 -8.95 12.59
CA ASN A 193 16.54 -9.95 13.66
C ASN A 193 15.76 -9.41 14.87
N GLU A 194 15.91 -8.12 15.18
CA GLU A 194 15.30 -7.48 16.34
C GLU A 194 15.08 -5.98 16.09
N VAL A 195 14.10 -5.39 16.78
CA VAL A 195 13.80 -3.96 16.74
C VAL A 195 13.70 -3.45 18.16
N GLU A 196 14.33 -2.31 18.43
CA GLU A 196 14.14 -1.55 19.65
C GLU A 196 13.34 -0.28 19.35
N LEU A 197 12.29 -0.07 20.12
CA LEU A 197 11.42 1.09 19.99
C LEU A 197 11.81 2.14 21.03
N PHE A 198 11.83 3.42 20.63
CA PHE A 198 12.13 4.55 21.48
C PHE A 198 11.02 5.59 21.37
N LEU A 199 10.62 6.16 22.50
CA LEU A 199 9.76 7.35 22.56
C LEU A 199 10.55 8.47 23.25
N ASN A 200 10.77 9.57 22.53
CA ASN A 200 11.51 10.73 23.03
C ASN A 200 12.90 10.36 23.60
N GLY A 201 13.60 9.46 22.91
CA GLY A 201 14.93 8.97 23.29
C GLY A 201 14.94 7.92 24.41
N LYS A 202 13.79 7.61 25.03
CA LYS A 202 13.67 6.55 26.03
C LYS A 202 13.28 5.23 25.37
N SER A 203 14.08 4.19 25.60
CA SER A 203 13.77 2.83 25.14
C SER A 203 12.47 2.31 25.76
N LEU A 204 11.63 1.73 24.92
CA LEU A 204 10.41 1.00 25.25
C LEU A 204 10.62 -0.52 25.14
N GLY A 205 11.87 -0.96 24.99
CA GLY A 205 12.26 -2.35 24.92
C GLY A 205 12.43 -2.87 23.50
N LYS A 206 13.23 -3.94 23.43
CA LYS A 206 13.61 -4.62 22.19
C LYS A 206 12.78 -5.89 22.01
N LYS A 207 12.31 -6.13 20.78
CA LYS A 207 11.57 -7.34 20.40
C LYS A 207 12.28 -8.07 19.27
N LYS A 208 12.32 -9.39 19.31
CA LYS A 208 12.91 -10.22 18.26
C LYS A 208 11.85 -10.58 17.22
N ARG A 209 12.25 -10.57 15.95
CA ARG A 209 11.39 -11.03 14.86
C ARG A 209 11.00 -12.49 15.12
N PHE A 210 9.71 -12.79 14.97
CA PHE A 210 9.11 -14.10 15.19
C PHE A 210 9.07 -14.64 16.64
N SER A 211 9.50 -13.89 17.66
CA SER A 211 9.49 -14.40 19.04
C SER A 211 8.18 -14.16 19.80
N ASP A 212 7.46 -13.10 19.45
CA ASP A 212 6.29 -12.62 20.19
C ASP A 212 5.07 -12.57 19.26
N PRO A 213 4.36 -13.69 19.05
CA PRO A 213 3.17 -13.69 18.22
C PRO A 213 2.13 -12.68 18.72
N VAL A 214 1.57 -11.93 17.79
CA VAL A 214 0.50 -10.95 18.01
C VAL A 214 -0.82 -11.59 17.64
N ASP A 215 -1.81 -11.45 18.52
CA ASP A 215 -3.18 -11.84 18.23
C ASP A 215 -3.87 -10.77 17.38
N ILE A 216 -4.44 -11.17 16.25
CA ILE A 216 -5.19 -10.29 15.34
C ILE A 216 -6.56 -10.89 15.02
N PRO A 217 -7.61 -10.06 14.88
CA PRO A 217 -8.94 -10.55 14.53
C PRO A 217 -8.95 -11.03 13.07
N VAL A 218 -9.67 -12.12 12.81
CA VAL A 218 -9.84 -12.70 11.47
C VAL A 218 -11.29 -13.14 11.22
N GLY A 219 -11.59 -13.45 9.95
CA GLY A 219 -12.89 -13.98 9.56
C GLY A 219 -13.11 -15.44 10.02
N PRO A 220 -14.38 -15.89 10.09
CA PRO A 220 -14.73 -17.25 10.47
C PRO A 220 -14.25 -18.31 9.46
N ASN A 221 -13.89 -17.89 8.25
CA ASN A 221 -13.25 -18.74 7.24
C ASN A 221 -11.78 -19.09 7.59
N VAL A 222 -11.14 -18.32 8.47
CA VAL A 222 -9.76 -18.55 8.93
C VAL A 222 -9.74 -19.26 10.28
N SER A 223 -10.52 -18.79 11.26
CA SER A 223 -10.59 -19.40 12.60
C SER A 223 -11.98 -19.27 13.23
N HIS A 224 -12.43 -20.29 13.95
CA HIS A 224 -13.73 -20.33 14.63
C HIS A 224 -13.81 -19.36 15.81
N ASP A 225 -12.71 -19.11 16.50
CA ASP A 225 -12.62 -18.15 17.61
C ASP A 225 -12.36 -16.71 17.13
N LEU A 226 -12.33 -16.49 15.82
CA LEU A 226 -12.12 -15.21 15.15
C LEU A 226 -10.76 -14.56 15.45
N ASN A 227 -9.78 -15.34 15.89
CA ASN A 227 -8.43 -14.88 16.25
C ASN A 227 -7.36 -15.61 15.45
N PHE A 228 -6.24 -14.93 15.19
CA PHE A 228 -5.07 -15.50 14.53
C PHE A 228 -3.78 -14.95 15.13
N TYR A 229 -2.91 -15.85 15.59
CA TYR A 229 -1.60 -15.48 16.12
C TYR A 229 -0.59 -15.35 14.98
N THR A 230 -0.21 -14.11 14.65
CA THR A 230 0.81 -13.80 13.65
C THR A 230 2.16 -13.54 14.28
N LYS A 231 3.22 -14.10 13.70
CA LYS A 231 4.62 -13.82 14.08
C LYS A 231 5.26 -12.69 13.27
N TYR A 232 4.60 -12.21 12.21
CA TYR A 232 5.18 -11.32 11.19
C TYR A 232 5.17 -9.83 11.59
N ARG A 233 4.61 -9.49 12.75
CA ARG A 233 4.41 -8.12 13.23
C ARG A 233 4.98 -7.98 14.63
N LEU A 234 5.75 -6.92 14.87
CA LEU A 234 6.19 -6.57 16.22
C LEU A 234 5.25 -5.51 16.76
N LEU A 235 4.73 -5.69 17.98
CA LEU A 235 3.72 -4.80 18.56
C LEU A 235 4.15 -4.26 19.93
N TRP A 236 3.94 -2.97 20.17
CA TRP A 236 4.05 -2.33 21.49
C TRP A 236 2.76 -1.60 21.83
N GLN A 237 2.38 -1.63 23.11
CA GLN A 237 1.36 -0.72 23.64
C GLN A 237 2.09 0.50 24.19
N VAL A 238 1.85 1.66 23.60
CA VAL A 238 2.63 2.87 23.87
C VAL A 238 1.67 4.02 24.17
N PRO A 239 1.60 4.51 25.42
CA PRO A 239 0.81 5.70 25.72
C PRO A 239 1.31 6.89 24.88
N PHE A 240 0.40 7.57 24.19
CA PHE A 240 0.73 8.75 23.43
C PHE A 240 1.42 9.81 24.29
N GLN A 241 2.58 10.26 23.82
CA GLN A 241 3.23 11.48 24.26
C GLN A 241 3.74 12.20 23.00
N PRO A 242 3.43 13.50 22.81
CA PRO A 242 3.96 14.24 21.68
C PRO A 242 5.48 14.14 21.59
N GLY A 243 5.98 14.05 20.35
CA GLY A 243 7.41 14.03 20.07
C GLY A 243 7.76 13.00 19.01
N THR A 244 8.80 12.19 19.25
CA THR A 244 9.35 11.27 18.25
C THR A 244 9.26 9.83 18.72
N LEU A 245 8.66 8.99 17.89
CA LEU A 245 8.73 7.55 17.98
C LEU A 245 9.77 7.07 16.96
N LYS A 246 10.77 6.32 17.43
CA LYS A 246 11.89 5.82 16.61
C LYS A 246 12.00 4.31 16.77
N ALA A 247 12.09 3.60 15.65
CA ALA A 247 12.44 2.18 15.62
C ALA A 247 13.86 2.02 15.10
N VAL A 248 14.68 1.28 15.83
CA VAL A 248 16.04 0.90 15.39
C VAL A 248 16.07 -0.61 15.21
N ALA A 249 16.36 -1.05 14.00
CA ALA A 249 16.43 -2.46 13.65
C ALA A 249 17.88 -2.96 13.66
N TYR A 250 18.07 -4.14 14.24
CA TYR A 250 19.38 -4.75 14.38
C TYR A 250 19.45 -6.12 13.71
N SER A 251 20.60 -6.41 13.09
CA SER A 251 20.95 -7.74 12.60
C SER A 251 22.33 -8.12 13.12
N SER A 252 22.44 -9.32 13.71
CA SER A 252 23.68 -9.75 14.38
C SER A 252 24.23 -8.73 15.39
N GLY A 253 23.34 -8.06 16.12
CA GLY A 253 23.68 -7.05 17.15
C GLY A 253 24.14 -5.69 16.61
N LYS A 254 24.10 -5.44 15.29
CA LYS A 254 24.43 -4.15 14.67
C LYS A 254 23.17 -3.46 14.16
N GLU A 255 23.12 -2.14 14.29
CA GLU A 255 22.09 -1.30 13.66
C GLU A 255 22.19 -1.43 12.13
N VAL A 256 21.06 -1.70 11.48
CA VAL A 256 21.00 -1.91 10.02
C VAL A 256 19.94 -1.06 9.32
N ALA A 257 18.94 -0.58 10.05
CA ALA A 257 17.92 0.34 9.56
C ALA A 257 17.28 1.09 10.73
N GLU A 258 16.73 2.26 10.45
CA GLU A 258 15.91 3.03 11.39
C GLU A 258 14.72 3.63 10.66
N ASP A 259 13.65 3.89 11.41
CA ASP A 259 12.47 4.61 10.95
C ASP A 259 11.91 5.47 12.08
N GLU A 260 11.33 6.62 11.72
CA GLU A 260 10.86 7.61 12.68
C GLU A 260 9.51 8.21 12.26
N VAL A 261 8.62 8.36 13.23
CA VAL A 261 7.39 9.15 13.09
C VAL A 261 7.35 10.24 14.15
N HIS A 262 6.99 11.45 13.74
CA HIS A 262 6.94 12.63 14.60
C HIS A 262 5.49 13.10 14.77
N THR A 263 5.17 13.65 15.94
CA THR A 263 3.95 14.42 16.13
C THR A 263 4.04 15.71 15.32
N ALA A 264 3.22 15.81 14.28
CA ALA A 264 3.14 17.02 13.47
C ALA A 264 2.35 18.12 14.19
N GLY A 265 2.80 19.37 14.06
CA GLY A 265 1.99 20.54 14.37
C GLY A 265 0.90 20.81 13.32
N PRO A 266 0.21 21.96 13.43
CA PRO A 266 -0.75 22.39 12.42
C PRO A 266 -0.10 22.52 11.02
N PRO A 267 -0.83 22.20 9.93
CA PRO A 267 -0.39 22.45 8.56
C PRO A 267 0.12 23.88 8.36
N ALA A 268 1.28 24.03 7.73
CA ALA A 268 1.91 25.35 7.52
C ALA A 268 2.48 25.55 6.10
N LYS A 269 2.87 24.49 5.39
CA LYS A 269 3.51 24.60 4.07
C LYS A 269 3.24 23.40 3.17
N LEU A 270 3.32 23.66 1.87
CA LEU A 270 3.32 22.63 0.84
C LEU A 270 4.76 22.31 0.42
N VAL A 271 5.02 21.04 0.09
CA VAL A 271 6.28 20.59 -0.52
C VAL A 271 5.97 19.74 -1.75
N LEU A 272 6.55 20.15 -2.90
CA LEU A 272 6.50 19.40 -4.15
C LEU A 272 7.75 18.53 -4.32
N VAL A 273 7.55 17.26 -4.66
CA VAL A 273 8.61 16.28 -4.88
C VAL A 273 8.34 15.54 -6.19
N PRO A 274 8.90 15.99 -7.32
CA PRO A 274 8.86 15.23 -8.56
C PRO A 274 9.64 13.91 -8.41
N ASP A 275 9.08 12.82 -8.91
CA ASP A 275 9.77 11.54 -9.05
C ASP A 275 10.98 11.65 -10.00
N ARG A 276 10.83 12.45 -11.05
CA ARG A 276 11.81 12.71 -12.10
C ARG A 276 11.82 14.19 -12.44
N ASN A 277 12.96 14.83 -12.17
CA ASN A 277 13.17 16.24 -12.55
C ASN A 277 13.57 16.42 -14.03
N VAL A 278 13.73 15.32 -14.79
CA VAL A 278 14.03 15.33 -16.22
C VAL A 278 13.17 14.29 -16.94
N ILE A 279 12.43 14.74 -17.95
CA ILE A 279 11.55 13.92 -18.79
C ILE A 279 11.81 14.21 -20.28
N HIS A 280 11.34 13.33 -21.17
CA HIS A 280 11.42 13.57 -22.61
C HIS A 280 10.34 14.53 -23.08
N ALA A 281 10.68 15.39 -24.03
CA ALA A 281 9.80 16.36 -24.68
C ALA A 281 9.10 15.75 -25.91
N ASP A 282 8.32 14.69 -25.69
CA ASP A 282 7.68 13.86 -26.72
C ASP A 282 6.15 13.88 -26.68
N GLY A 283 5.57 14.70 -25.80
CA GLY A 283 4.12 14.80 -25.65
C GLY A 283 3.48 13.69 -24.82
N GLU A 284 4.27 12.71 -24.34
CA GLU A 284 3.77 11.50 -23.69
C GLU A 284 4.45 11.23 -22.34
N ASP A 285 5.73 11.57 -22.17
CA ASP A 285 6.47 11.32 -20.94
C ASP A 285 5.89 12.11 -19.75
N LEU A 286 5.90 11.47 -18.59
CA LEU A 286 5.24 11.96 -17.38
C LEU A 286 6.25 12.15 -16.25
N SER A 287 5.97 13.12 -15.39
CA SER A 287 6.49 13.17 -14.04
C SER A 287 5.35 13.18 -13.03
N PHE A 288 5.52 12.35 -12.00
CA PHE A 288 4.62 12.19 -10.88
C PHE A 288 5.14 13.04 -9.71
N VAL A 289 4.44 14.13 -9.42
CA VAL A 289 4.84 15.12 -8.43
C VAL A 289 4.05 14.90 -7.15
N THR A 290 4.71 14.35 -6.14
CA THR A 290 4.13 14.17 -4.82
C THR A 290 3.99 15.53 -4.14
N VAL A 291 2.80 15.79 -3.60
CA VAL A 291 2.47 17.00 -2.86
C VAL A 291 2.31 16.61 -1.40
N ARG A 292 3.11 17.21 -0.52
CA ARG A 292 3.09 16.94 0.92
C ARG A 292 2.60 18.17 1.67
N VAL A 293 1.60 17.99 2.52
CA VAL A 293 1.20 18.99 3.52
C VAL A 293 2.04 18.80 4.77
N GLN A 294 2.84 19.80 5.12
CA GLN A 294 3.75 19.74 6.26
C GLN A 294 3.47 20.85 7.26
N ASP A 295 3.84 20.59 8.52
CA ASP A 295 3.89 21.62 9.54
C ASP A 295 5.09 22.56 9.33
N LYS A 296 5.25 23.54 10.23
CA LYS A 296 6.36 24.50 10.17
C LYS A 296 7.74 23.83 10.23
N ASP A 297 7.86 22.73 10.97
CA ASP A 297 9.11 22.03 11.27
C ASP A 297 9.44 20.97 10.19
N GLY A 298 8.53 20.73 9.25
CA GLY A 298 8.72 19.81 8.11
C GLY A 298 8.14 18.42 8.33
N ASN A 299 7.40 18.18 9.41
CA ASN A 299 6.71 16.92 9.63
C ASN A 299 5.49 16.84 8.71
N LEU A 300 5.24 15.67 8.12
CA LEU A 300 4.01 15.41 7.37
C LEU A 300 2.82 15.51 8.33
N CYS A 301 1.81 16.29 7.98
CA CYS A 301 0.57 16.36 8.76
C CYS A 301 -0.34 15.17 8.39
N PRO A 302 -0.44 14.11 9.22
CA PRO A 302 -1.01 12.83 8.79
C PRO A 302 -2.53 12.86 8.61
N MET A 303 -3.20 13.91 9.09
CA MET A 303 -4.65 14.12 8.98
C MET A 303 -5.00 15.28 8.04
N ALA A 304 -4.04 15.87 7.34
CA ALA A 304 -4.30 17.02 6.49
C ALA A 304 -5.08 16.64 5.23
N ASP A 305 -6.12 17.42 4.94
CA ASP A 305 -7.04 17.28 3.82
C ASP A 305 -7.16 18.57 2.97
N ASN A 306 -6.22 19.51 3.16
CA ASN A 306 -6.21 20.81 2.49
C ASN A 306 -6.32 20.66 0.96
N THR A 307 -7.20 21.45 0.32
CA THR A 307 -7.27 21.58 -1.14
C THR A 307 -6.06 22.32 -1.68
N VAL A 308 -5.29 21.64 -2.52
CA VAL A 308 -4.14 22.21 -3.22
C VAL A 308 -4.53 22.57 -4.65
N HIS A 309 -4.26 23.81 -5.04
CA HIS A 309 -4.39 24.33 -6.40
C HIS A 309 -3.02 24.34 -7.10
N PHE A 310 -3.00 23.97 -8.37
CA PHE A 310 -1.81 23.83 -9.19
C PHE A 310 -1.85 24.81 -10.36
N ASP A 311 -0.72 25.47 -10.59
CA ASP A 311 -0.44 26.24 -11.80
C ASP A 311 0.80 25.62 -12.47
N VAL A 312 0.64 25.15 -13.70
CA VAL A 312 1.72 24.55 -14.50
C VAL A 312 1.90 25.37 -15.77
N THR A 313 3.12 25.86 -15.98
CA THR A 313 3.47 26.68 -17.13
C THR A 313 4.77 26.19 -17.78
N GLY A 314 5.04 26.64 -19.00
CA GLY A 314 6.27 26.29 -19.72
C GLY A 314 6.03 25.19 -20.76
N ALA A 315 6.87 24.16 -20.76
CA ALA A 315 6.91 23.09 -21.76
C ALA A 315 6.12 21.83 -21.34
N GLY A 316 5.02 22.00 -20.62
CA GLY A 316 4.24 20.91 -20.06
C GLY A 316 2.89 21.37 -19.53
N GLU A 317 2.05 20.39 -19.21
CA GLU A 317 0.67 20.62 -18.78
C GLU A 317 0.28 19.69 -17.62
N ILE A 318 -0.80 20.05 -16.92
CA ILE A 318 -1.45 19.17 -15.95
C ILE A 318 -2.15 18.04 -16.71
N LYS A 319 -1.71 16.79 -16.49
CA LYS A 319 -2.37 15.62 -17.08
C LYS A 319 -3.49 15.10 -16.20
N ALA A 320 -3.23 15.00 -14.89
CA ALA A 320 -4.20 14.56 -13.91
C ALA A 320 -3.74 14.90 -12.48
N VAL A 321 -4.67 14.77 -11.54
CA VAL A 321 -4.45 14.89 -10.09
C VAL A 321 -5.11 13.73 -9.36
N ASP A 322 -4.53 13.28 -8.25
CA ASP A 322 -5.12 12.23 -7.41
C ASP A 322 -4.69 12.40 -5.94
N ASN A 323 -5.33 11.67 -5.03
CA ASN A 323 -4.93 11.54 -3.64
C ASN A 323 -5.11 10.11 -3.12
N GLY A 324 -5.62 9.17 -3.93
CA GLY A 324 -5.82 7.78 -3.54
C GLY A 324 -6.97 7.55 -2.55
N ASN A 325 -7.77 8.59 -2.22
CA ASN A 325 -8.96 8.42 -1.39
C ASN A 325 -10.04 7.68 -2.18
N ALA A 326 -10.40 6.49 -1.74
CA ALA A 326 -11.40 5.67 -2.43
C ALA A 326 -12.85 6.18 -2.31
N ALA A 327 -13.09 7.15 -1.42
CA ALA A 327 -14.39 7.76 -1.17
C ALA A 327 -14.42 9.26 -1.50
N THR A 328 -13.71 9.71 -2.55
CA THR A 328 -13.88 11.07 -3.10
C THR A 328 -14.48 11.05 -4.50
N THR A 329 -15.35 12.00 -4.83
CA THR A 329 -15.87 12.23 -6.19
C THR A 329 -15.13 13.31 -6.95
N GLU A 330 -14.05 13.86 -6.39
CA GLU A 330 -13.25 14.87 -7.06
C GLU A 330 -12.71 14.33 -8.40
N PRO A 331 -12.74 15.15 -9.48
CA PRO A 331 -12.28 14.74 -10.80
C PRO A 331 -10.76 14.50 -10.82
N PHE A 332 -10.32 13.58 -11.68
CA PHE A 332 -8.89 13.39 -11.96
C PHE A 332 -8.34 14.46 -12.90
N PHE A 333 -9.19 15.03 -13.76
CA PHE A 333 -8.82 16.09 -14.70
C PHE A 333 -9.21 17.45 -14.11
N ALA A 334 -8.36 17.96 -13.23
CA ALA A 334 -8.53 19.25 -12.60
C ALA A 334 -7.17 19.88 -12.28
N ASP A 335 -7.20 21.18 -12.01
CA ASP A 335 -6.09 21.98 -11.52
C ASP A 335 -6.01 22.01 -9.98
N HIS A 336 -6.79 21.18 -9.29
CA HIS A 336 -6.81 21.14 -7.84
C HIS A 336 -7.17 19.77 -7.30
N ARG A 337 -6.72 19.48 -6.08
CA ARG A 337 -7.04 18.24 -5.36
C ARG A 337 -6.87 18.41 -3.86
N ALA A 338 -7.83 17.91 -3.08
CA ALA A 338 -7.65 17.74 -1.63
C ALA A 338 -6.50 16.77 -1.33
N ALA A 339 -5.67 17.09 -0.34
CA ALA A 339 -4.81 16.08 0.26
C ALA A 339 -5.69 14.98 0.88
N PHE A 340 -5.15 13.77 0.96
CA PHE A 340 -5.71 12.70 1.76
C PHE A 340 -4.61 12.17 2.67
N ASN A 341 -4.80 12.34 3.98
CA ASN A 341 -3.81 12.01 5.00
C ASN A 341 -2.42 12.60 4.69
N GLY A 342 -2.42 13.90 4.38
CA GLY A 342 -1.21 14.71 4.14
C GLY A 342 -0.62 14.66 2.74
N LEU A 343 -1.16 13.83 1.83
CA LEU A 343 -0.60 13.63 0.49
C LEU A 343 -1.63 13.88 -0.63
N ALA A 344 -1.17 14.49 -1.72
CA ALA A 344 -1.81 14.49 -3.03
C ALA A 344 -0.77 14.28 -4.13
N LEU A 345 -1.21 14.01 -5.35
CA LEU A 345 -0.40 13.78 -6.54
C LEU A 345 -0.82 14.76 -7.63
N LEU A 346 0.18 15.38 -8.27
CA LEU A 346 0.05 16.05 -9.55
C LEU A 346 0.81 15.24 -10.61
N ILE A 347 0.15 14.88 -11.71
CA ILE A 347 0.79 14.25 -12.86
C ILE A 347 0.99 15.32 -13.94
N VAL A 348 2.25 15.58 -14.27
CA VAL A 348 2.66 16.52 -15.31
C VAL A 348 3.08 15.75 -16.54
N ARG A 349 2.60 16.17 -17.71
CA ARG A 349 3.01 15.63 -19.01
C ARG A 349 3.82 16.66 -19.78
N SER A 350 4.87 16.21 -20.46
CA SER A 350 5.63 17.07 -21.37
C SER A 350 4.80 17.46 -22.60
N GLU A 351 5.10 18.61 -23.17
CA GLU A 351 4.70 18.93 -24.54
C GLU A 351 5.71 18.38 -25.56
N ASN A 352 5.36 18.42 -26.86
CA ASN A 352 6.28 18.16 -27.97
C ASN A 352 7.28 19.31 -28.21
N ARG A 353 7.89 19.82 -27.14
CA ARG A 353 8.82 20.94 -27.16
C ARG A 353 9.71 20.88 -25.93
N ALA A 354 11.02 20.93 -26.13
CA ALA A 354 11.97 21.02 -25.03
C ALA A 354 11.88 22.36 -24.29
N GLY A 355 12.13 22.33 -22.98
CA GLY A 355 12.09 23.50 -22.13
C GLY A 355 11.87 23.15 -20.66
N ASN A 356 11.73 24.19 -19.84
CA ASN A 356 11.40 24.02 -18.44
C ASN A 356 9.88 23.99 -18.25
N ILE A 357 9.44 23.16 -17.31
CA ILE A 357 8.07 23.09 -16.80
C ILE A 357 8.11 23.62 -15.38
N HIS A 358 7.40 24.70 -15.12
CA HIS A 358 7.33 25.33 -13.81
C HIS A 358 6.01 24.98 -13.15
N ILE A 359 6.09 24.50 -11.91
CA ILE A 359 4.93 24.11 -11.12
C ILE A 359 4.85 25.02 -9.90
N THR A 360 3.67 25.59 -9.66
CA THR A 360 3.33 26.24 -8.39
C THR A 360 2.16 25.52 -7.75
N ALA A 361 2.27 25.21 -6.46
CA ALA A 361 1.19 24.64 -5.66
C ALA A 361 0.84 25.59 -4.51
N SER A 362 -0.45 25.90 -4.34
CA SER A 362 -0.97 26.81 -3.32
C SER A 362 -2.20 26.23 -2.62
N SER A 363 -2.38 26.56 -1.35
CA SER A 363 -3.55 26.20 -0.55
C SER A 363 -3.79 27.32 0.46
N ASP A 364 -5.06 27.55 0.81
CA ASP A 364 -5.42 28.58 1.80
C ASP A 364 -4.71 28.37 3.13
N GLY A 365 -4.10 29.44 3.65
CA GLY A 365 -3.37 29.42 4.92
C GLY A 365 -2.00 28.71 4.91
N LEU A 366 -1.59 28.11 3.79
CA LEU A 366 -0.32 27.40 3.68
C LEU A 366 0.70 28.18 2.84
N THR A 367 1.98 28.07 3.20
CA THR A 367 3.08 28.55 2.36
C THR A 367 3.12 27.74 1.06
N ALA A 368 3.00 28.44 -0.08
CA ALA A 368 3.04 27.83 -1.41
C ALA A 368 4.39 27.18 -1.71
N SER A 369 4.38 26.20 -2.63
CA SER A 369 5.57 25.48 -3.07
C SER A 369 5.79 25.64 -4.57
N LYS A 370 7.04 25.54 -5.00
CA LYS A 370 7.42 25.57 -6.42
C LYS A 370 8.37 24.43 -6.75
N ALA A 371 8.22 23.86 -7.93
CA ALA A 371 9.13 22.87 -8.49
C ALA A 371 9.40 23.15 -9.97
N GLU A 372 10.49 22.61 -10.49
CA GLU A 372 10.85 22.68 -11.90
C GLU A 372 11.20 21.29 -12.43
N ILE A 373 10.70 20.96 -13.61
CA ILE A 373 11.04 19.76 -14.37
C ILE A 373 11.59 20.21 -15.72
N ARG A 374 12.65 19.55 -16.21
CA ARG A 374 13.22 19.82 -17.53
C ARG A 374 12.72 18.80 -18.54
N ALA A 375 12.05 19.26 -19.60
CA ALA A 375 11.71 18.47 -20.77
C ALA A 375 12.85 18.54 -21.80
N GLU A 376 13.50 17.41 -22.09
CA GLU A 376 14.62 17.33 -23.03
C GLU A 376 14.22 16.66 -24.36
N PRO A 377 14.80 17.07 -25.50
CA PRO A 377 14.59 16.35 -26.75
C PRO A 377 15.02 14.89 -26.62
N ILE A 378 14.28 13.98 -27.23
CA ILE A 378 14.76 12.60 -27.42
C ILE A 378 16.01 12.69 -28.30
N ARG A 379 17.16 12.27 -27.76
CA ARG A 379 18.34 12.06 -28.60
C ARG A 379 18.09 10.81 -29.42
N GLU A 380 17.73 10.96 -30.68
CA GLU A 380 17.79 9.85 -31.62
C GLU A 380 19.21 9.28 -31.61
N ASN A 381 19.33 7.99 -31.29
CA ASN A 381 20.59 7.30 -31.45
C ASN A 381 20.83 7.19 -32.97
N PRO A 382 21.92 7.75 -33.54
CA PRO A 382 22.15 7.73 -34.99
C PRO A 382 22.22 6.30 -35.57
N ALA A 383 22.40 5.28 -34.73
CA ALA A 383 22.50 3.89 -35.11
C ALA A 383 21.19 3.24 -35.60
N THR A 384 20.01 3.84 -35.38
CA THR A 384 18.73 3.28 -35.84
C THR A 384 18.25 3.83 -37.19
N ASN A 385 19.01 4.72 -37.83
CA ASN A 385 18.64 5.31 -39.14
C ASN A 385 19.27 4.61 -40.36
N VAL A 386 19.61 3.32 -40.23
CA VAL A 386 20.06 2.48 -41.36
C VAL A 386 19.02 1.39 -41.65
N ALA A 387 17.82 1.79 -42.06
CA ALA A 387 16.84 0.83 -42.56
C ALA A 387 15.87 1.38 -43.60
N HIS A 388 16.16 2.48 -44.31
CA HIS A 388 15.38 2.86 -45.51
C HIS A 388 16.22 3.59 -46.56
N LEU A 389 17.29 2.93 -47.05
CA LEU A 389 17.93 3.30 -48.32
C LEU A 389 18.47 2.03 -49.01
N LYS A 390 17.59 1.32 -49.72
CA LYS A 390 17.76 0.84 -51.11
C LYS A 390 16.56 0.02 -51.56
#